data_AF-A0A1W5ZRJ8-F1
#
_entry.id   AF-A0A1W5ZRJ8-F1
#
_cell.length_a   1.000
_cell.length_b   1.000
_cell.length_c   1.000
_cell.angle_alpha   90.00
_cell.angle_beta   90.00
_cell.angle_gamma   90.00
#
_symmetry.space_group_name_H-M   'P 1'
#
loop_
_entity.id
_entity.type
_entity.pdbx_description
1 polymer ?
#
loop_
_entity_poly.entity_id
_entity_poly.type
_entity_poly.pdbx_seq_one_letter_code
_entity_poly.pdbx_strand_id
1 'polypeptide(L)'
;MGLPKRITYHDERYPFIVLAPIGKKNKQIRSIGHKFERGLFSRLNDTIMELIHEQSWDVTKIRCYLDLTGEAILPVSLQKEEKVYPHLLRPELFLWSSLPEEYGLPLKESFLYDTDFTQLSSEQLHDHVKGVLEDYLFLAEVSGHPRNYWLKKIGEAFHRHPLLKLFHQKREVIDAVEVMNQSSLLSVLKYPEDIAYWRHRVEIVMRPFRSLPSSWMEHGNKKICLHEKELYFDSIQRTINCYCETCDFCLYYHVDDDRVSFEEEFNIERAAKRMITIEQQFNELALQNQRLLDQLLQMQSLKVQLSKARKPLEESLQIVQRIEKYQQKPLSLTEYPLLHMYRQLRQTKVPERGSRSELRWLAGVQLEHVKIFKELPEWLKLVPENVYPITSHVLEELKQKLEEVRYEEEDIIITIKGRPLTYGTVQQILDLIHYYGTDYPAHTLVQMLAGKATNKLRTLHLHETRWFGLLSEWPEKHIQKLFSQLEKKGWLMKQQKGYSISDFAEEVM
;
A
#
# COMPACT_ATOMS: atom_id res chain seq x y z
N MET A 1 4.04 -17.35 -34.22
CA MET A 1 3.46 -15.98 -34.20
C MET A 1 3.13 -15.64 -35.64
N GLY A 2 2.14 -14.80 -35.89
CA GLY A 2 1.62 -14.58 -37.25
C GLY A 2 0.40 -15.44 -37.58
N LEU A 3 0.05 -15.49 -38.86
CA LEU A 3 -1.17 -16.13 -39.34
C LEU A 3 -1.04 -17.67 -39.37
N PRO A 4 -2.06 -18.43 -38.91
CA PRO A 4 -2.01 -19.88 -38.97
C PRO A 4 -2.14 -20.40 -40.41
N LYS A 5 -1.10 -21.07 -40.91
CA LYS A 5 -1.03 -21.61 -42.28
C LYS A 5 -2.19 -22.56 -42.65
N ARG A 6 -2.80 -23.22 -41.66
CA ARG A 6 -3.89 -24.20 -41.86
C ARG A 6 -5.24 -23.57 -42.21
N ILE A 7 -5.44 -22.30 -41.89
CA ILE A 7 -6.72 -21.60 -42.08
C ILE A 7 -6.65 -20.51 -43.14
N THR A 8 -5.45 -20.05 -43.52
CA THR A 8 -5.26 -19.03 -44.55
C THR A 8 -5.41 -19.60 -45.97
N TYR A 9 -5.89 -18.75 -46.87
CA TYR A 9 -6.02 -19.07 -48.29
C TYR A 9 -5.37 -17.97 -49.14
N HIS A 10 -4.54 -18.40 -50.09
CA HIS A 10 -3.89 -17.53 -51.06
C HIS A 10 -4.58 -17.67 -52.42
N ASP A 11 -5.00 -16.54 -52.99
CA ASP A 11 -5.56 -16.48 -54.34
C ASP A 11 -4.55 -15.79 -55.25
N GLU A 12 -4.07 -16.48 -56.29
CA GLU A 12 -3.04 -15.97 -57.22
C GLU A 12 -3.46 -14.68 -57.94
N ARG A 13 -4.76 -14.39 -58.02
CA ARG A 13 -5.28 -13.17 -58.64
C ARG A 13 -5.04 -11.92 -57.79
N TYR A 14 -4.84 -12.08 -56.48
CA TYR A 14 -4.70 -10.99 -55.52
C TYR A 14 -3.43 -11.21 -54.67
N PRO A 15 -2.23 -11.11 -55.28
CA PRO A 15 -0.98 -11.57 -54.68
C PRO A 15 -0.60 -10.87 -53.37
N PHE A 16 -1.04 -9.62 -53.15
CA PHE A 16 -0.71 -8.84 -51.95
C PHE A 16 -1.64 -9.11 -50.76
N ILE A 17 -2.70 -9.89 -50.95
CA ILE A 17 -3.72 -10.20 -49.95
C ILE A 17 -3.64 -11.67 -49.56
N VAL A 18 -3.81 -11.95 -48.27
CA VAL A 18 -4.07 -13.30 -47.76
C VAL A 18 -5.45 -13.35 -47.13
N LEU A 19 -6.26 -14.34 -47.46
CA LEU A 19 -7.61 -14.46 -46.92
C LEU A 19 -7.57 -15.28 -45.63
N ALA A 20 -8.17 -14.75 -44.58
CA ALA A 20 -8.24 -15.39 -43.27
C ALA A 20 -9.70 -15.51 -42.80
N PRO A 21 -10.18 -16.71 -42.43
CA PRO A 21 -11.53 -16.87 -41.90
C PRO A 21 -11.60 -16.27 -40.50
N ILE A 22 -12.71 -15.60 -40.16
CA ILE A 22 -12.98 -15.07 -38.82
C ILE A 22 -14.12 -15.82 -38.13
N GLY A 23 -14.02 -15.94 -36.80
CA GLY A 23 -15.05 -16.52 -35.95
C GLY A 23 -14.97 -18.04 -35.77
N LYS A 24 -15.37 -18.51 -34.58
CA LYS A 24 -15.23 -19.92 -34.12
C LYS A 24 -15.87 -20.97 -35.02
N LYS A 25 -16.85 -20.61 -35.86
CA LYS A 25 -17.57 -21.56 -36.73
C LYS A 25 -16.95 -21.72 -38.11
N ASN A 26 -15.99 -20.87 -38.49
CA ASN A 26 -15.35 -20.88 -39.80
C ASN A 26 -13.98 -21.51 -39.68
N LYS A 27 -13.78 -22.66 -40.33
CA LYS A 27 -12.52 -23.42 -40.21
C LYS A 27 -11.56 -23.17 -41.37
N GLN A 28 -12.10 -23.04 -42.58
CA GLN A 28 -11.31 -22.89 -43.82
C GLN A 28 -12.11 -22.14 -44.89
N ILE A 29 -11.41 -21.51 -45.82
CA ILE A 29 -11.97 -20.87 -47.01
C ILE A 29 -11.83 -21.86 -48.18
N ARG A 30 -12.92 -22.11 -48.91
CA ARG A 30 -12.94 -23.08 -50.02
C ARG A 30 -12.92 -22.41 -51.39
N SER A 31 -13.58 -21.27 -51.54
CA SER A 31 -13.59 -20.48 -52.78
C SER A 31 -13.88 -18.99 -52.52
N ILE A 32 -13.91 -18.21 -53.61
CA ILE A 32 -14.39 -16.82 -53.63
C ILE A 32 -15.51 -16.74 -54.67
N GLY A 33 -16.76 -16.89 -54.21
CA GLY A 33 -17.91 -17.07 -55.09
C GLY A 33 -18.40 -15.82 -55.84
N HIS A 34 -18.38 -14.64 -55.22
CA HIS A 34 -19.23 -13.52 -55.65
C HIS A 34 -18.48 -12.37 -56.37
N LYS A 35 -19.14 -11.74 -57.35
CA LYS A 35 -18.56 -10.69 -58.23
C LYS A 35 -18.19 -9.42 -57.46
N PHE A 36 -18.97 -9.07 -56.43
CA PHE A 36 -18.74 -7.87 -55.63
C PHE A 36 -17.45 -7.99 -54.80
N GLU A 37 -17.25 -9.13 -54.16
CA GLU A 37 -16.10 -9.48 -53.32
C GLU A 37 -14.82 -9.51 -54.15
N ARG A 38 -14.88 -10.07 -55.36
CA ARG A 38 -13.76 -9.99 -56.32
C ARG A 38 -13.40 -8.55 -56.69
N GLY A 39 -14.38 -7.67 -56.80
CA GLY A 39 -14.17 -6.23 -57.03
C GLY A 39 -13.47 -5.57 -55.83
N LEU A 40 -13.90 -5.88 -54.61
CA LEU A 40 -13.27 -5.38 -53.38
C LEU A 40 -11.82 -5.85 -53.25
N PHE A 41 -11.54 -7.14 -53.52
CA PHE A 41 -10.19 -7.67 -53.46
C PHE A 41 -9.27 -7.08 -54.53
N SER A 42 -9.74 -6.90 -55.76
CA SER A 42 -8.98 -6.21 -56.81
C SER A 42 -8.61 -4.81 -56.35
N ARG A 43 -9.61 -4.06 -55.88
CA ARG A 43 -9.43 -2.68 -55.45
C ARG A 43 -8.43 -2.56 -54.31
N LEU A 44 -8.52 -3.41 -53.29
CA LEU A 44 -7.53 -3.46 -52.20
C LEU A 44 -6.14 -3.82 -52.72
N ASN A 45 -6.03 -4.85 -53.57
CA ASN A 45 -4.76 -5.34 -54.09
C ASN A 45 -4.05 -4.26 -54.92
N ASP A 46 -4.79 -3.57 -55.79
CA ASP A 46 -4.26 -2.50 -56.64
C ASP A 46 -3.79 -1.32 -55.79
N THR A 47 -4.58 -0.89 -54.79
CA THR A 47 -4.18 0.16 -53.84
C THR A 47 -2.93 -0.21 -53.05
N ILE A 48 -2.80 -1.46 -52.60
CA ILE A 48 -1.61 -1.95 -51.91
C ILE A 48 -0.39 -1.90 -52.85
N MET A 49 -0.54 -2.38 -54.09
CA MET A 49 0.53 -2.37 -55.08
C MET A 49 1.04 -0.95 -55.36
N GLU A 50 0.12 0.00 -55.57
CA GLU A 50 0.42 1.42 -55.75
C GLU A 50 1.20 1.98 -54.56
N LEU A 51 0.72 1.77 -53.33
CA LEU A 51 1.38 2.25 -52.10
C LEU A 51 2.79 1.69 -51.92
N ILE A 52 2.99 0.40 -52.20
CA ILE A 52 4.32 -0.24 -52.12
C ILE A 52 5.30 0.44 -53.08
N HIS A 53 4.86 0.71 -54.31
CA HIS A 53 5.70 1.36 -55.32
C HIS A 53 5.97 2.84 -55.00
N GLU A 54 4.95 3.59 -54.61
CA GLU A 54 5.05 5.01 -54.30
C GLU A 54 5.95 5.30 -53.09
N GLN A 55 5.79 4.52 -52.02
CA GLN A 55 6.53 4.72 -50.77
C GLN A 55 7.84 3.93 -50.69
N SER A 56 8.10 3.04 -51.66
CA SER A 56 9.28 2.15 -51.66
C SER A 56 9.43 1.34 -50.36
N TRP A 57 8.30 0.86 -49.82
CA TRP A 57 8.29 0.17 -48.54
C TRP A 57 8.93 -1.21 -48.59
N ASP A 58 9.73 -1.55 -47.57
CA ASP A 58 10.26 -2.89 -47.36
C ASP A 58 9.22 -3.80 -46.68
N VAL A 59 8.32 -4.34 -47.51
CA VAL A 59 7.24 -5.23 -47.05
C VAL A 59 7.71 -6.66 -46.73
N THR A 60 9.01 -6.97 -46.83
CA THR A 60 9.55 -8.26 -46.35
C THR A 60 9.36 -8.42 -44.84
N LYS A 61 9.46 -7.32 -44.09
CA LYS A 61 9.24 -7.30 -42.63
C LYS A 61 7.83 -7.73 -42.27
N ILE A 62 6.82 -7.23 -42.99
CA ILE A 62 5.41 -7.61 -42.78
C ILE A 62 5.22 -9.11 -43.03
N ARG A 63 5.80 -9.64 -44.11
CA ARG A 63 5.72 -11.07 -44.45
C ARG A 63 6.31 -11.96 -43.36
N CYS A 64 7.49 -11.60 -42.86
CA CYS A 64 8.13 -12.30 -41.76
C CYS A 64 7.30 -12.23 -40.47
N TYR A 65 6.73 -11.06 -40.16
CA TYR A 65 5.88 -10.86 -38.99
C TYR A 65 4.62 -11.74 -39.01
N LEU A 66 4.00 -11.87 -40.18
CA LEU A 66 2.78 -12.63 -40.37
C LEU A 66 3.00 -14.11 -40.74
N ASP A 67 4.25 -14.56 -40.86
CA ASP A 67 4.63 -15.91 -41.33
C ASP A 67 3.99 -16.26 -42.71
N LEU A 68 4.00 -15.27 -43.62
CA LEU A 68 3.44 -15.39 -44.95
C LEU A 68 4.49 -15.78 -46.00
N THR A 69 4.06 -16.54 -47.00
CA THR A 69 4.85 -16.92 -48.17
C THR A 69 4.39 -16.14 -49.41
N GLY A 70 5.30 -15.88 -50.34
CA GLY A 70 5.00 -15.15 -51.59
C GLY A 70 4.99 -13.64 -51.41
N GLU A 71 4.05 -12.96 -52.05
CA GLU A 71 3.92 -11.49 -52.07
C GLU A 71 2.87 -10.95 -51.09
N ALA A 72 2.11 -11.83 -50.44
CA ALA A 72 1.00 -11.43 -49.58
C ALA A 72 1.48 -10.69 -48.34
N ILE A 73 0.87 -9.55 -48.03
CA ILE A 73 1.25 -8.69 -46.90
C ILE A 73 0.08 -8.27 -46.02
N LEU A 74 -1.15 -8.29 -46.53
CA LEU A 74 -2.33 -7.86 -45.77
C LEU A 74 -3.32 -9.01 -45.58
N PRO A 75 -3.64 -9.40 -44.33
CA PRO A 75 -4.73 -10.33 -44.07
C PRO A 75 -6.09 -9.65 -44.22
N VAL A 76 -6.91 -10.19 -45.10
CA VAL A 76 -8.30 -9.76 -45.29
C VAL A 76 -9.24 -10.83 -44.76
N SER A 77 -10.17 -10.38 -43.93
CA SER A 77 -11.05 -11.25 -43.15
C SER A 77 -12.28 -11.70 -43.94
N LEU A 78 -12.60 -13.00 -43.87
CA LEU A 78 -13.81 -13.59 -44.46
C LEU A 78 -14.77 -14.12 -43.39
N GLN A 79 -16.04 -13.78 -43.54
CA GLN A 79 -17.16 -14.33 -42.76
C GLN A 79 -17.70 -15.64 -43.36
N LYS A 80 -18.77 -16.18 -42.75
CA LYS A 80 -19.55 -17.28 -43.33
C LYS A 80 -20.02 -16.90 -44.73
N GLU A 81 -20.19 -17.89 -45.59
CA GLU A 81 -20.64 -17.72 -46.99
C GLU A 81 -19.63 -16.96 -47.88
N GLU A 82 -18.34 -16.96 -47.52
CA GLU A 82 -17.27 -16.33 -48.32
C GLU A 82 -17.43 -14.81 -48.51
N LYS A 83 -18.20 -14.16 -47.63
CA LYS A 83 -18.39 -12.71 -47.63
C LYS A 83 -17.22 -12.00 -46.95
N VAL A 84 -16.76 -10.92 -47.57
CA VAL A 84 -15.72 -10.05 -47.02
C VAL A 84 -16.21 -9.35 -45.77
N TYR A 85 -15.41 -9.38 -44.71
CA TYR A 85 -15.67 -8.59 -43.52
C TYR A 85 -15.27 -7.13 -43.78
N PRO A 86 -16.13 -6.16 -43.46
CA PRO A 86 -15.93 -4.76 -43.87
C PRO A 86 -14.78 -4.03 -43.18
N HIS A 87 -14.22 -4.58 -42.10
CA HIS A 87 -13.16 -3.94 -41.33
C HIS A 87 -11.84 -4.70 -41.45
N LEU A 88 -10.75 -3.96 -41.65
CA LEU A 88 -9.40 -4.54 -41.67
C LEU A 88 -8.96 -4.91 -40.24
N LEU A 89 -8.05 -5.88 -40.15
CA LEU A 89 -7.48 -6.33 -38.89
C LEU A 89 -6.35 -5.39 -38.45
N ARG A 90 -6.33 -5.02 -37.17
CA ARG A 90 -5.20 -4.34 -36.57
C ARG A 90 -4.02 -5.31 -36.37
N PRO A 91 -2.77 -4.89 -36.63
CA PRO A 91 -1.63 -5.78 -36.56
C PRO A 91 -1.33 -6.30 -35.13
N GLU A 92 -1.80 -5.63 -34.07
CA GLU A 92 -1.67 -6.03 -32.66
C GLU A 92 -2.23 -7.41 -32.38
N LEU A 93 -3.22 -7.86 -33.17
CA LEU A 93 -3.78 -9.20 -33.06
C LEU A 93 -2.70 -10.29 -33.15
N PHE A 94 -1.66 -10.06 -33.96
CA PHE A 94 -0.59 -11.01 -34.25
C PHE A 94 0.63 -10.82 -33.34
N LEU A 95 0.64 -9.78 -32.49
CA LEU A 95 1.80 -9.37 -31.71
C LEU A 95 1.91 -10.20 -30.43
N TRP A 96 3.00 -10.98 -30.31
CA TRP A 96 3.33 -11.80 -29.14
C TRP A 96 2.25 -12.80 -28.70
N SER A 97 1.27 -13.07 -29.55
CA SER A 97 0.14 -13.96 -29.30
C SER A 97 0.25 -15.21 -30.17
N SER A 98 -0.30 -16.32 -29.68
CA SER A 98 -0.58 -17.50 -30.49
C SER A 98 -2.04 -17.51 -30.90
N LEU A 99 -2.29 -17.67 -32.20
CA LEU A 99 -3.64 -17.73 -32.76
C LEU A 99 -4.10 -19.19 -32.90
N PRO A 100 -5.42 -19.46 -32.82
CA PRO A 100 -5.94 -20.80 -32.96
C PRO A 100 -5.71 -21.35 -34.38
N GLU A 101 -5.29 -22.61 -34.49
CA GLU A 101 -5.07 -23.26 -35.79
C GLU A 101 -6.33 -23.97 -36.34
N GLU A 102 -7.31 -24.28 -35.48
CA GLU A 102 -8.47 -25.12 -35.82
C GLU A 102 -9.75 -24.32 -36.12
N TYR A 103 -9.73 -23.03 -35.80
CA TYR A 103 -10.87 -22.12 -35.91
C TYR A 103 -10.42 -20.79 -36.53
N GLY A 104 -11.37 -20.05 -37.10
CA GLY A 104 -11.13 -18.71 -37.61
C GLY A 104 -10.63 -17.75 -36.54
N LEU A 105 -10.00 -16.68 -37.00
CA LEU A 105 -9.41 -15.65 -36.17
C LEU A 105 -10.43 -15.09 -35.16
N PRO A 106 -10.01 -14.81 -33.91
CA PRO A 106 -10.89 -14.26 -32.90
C PRO A 106 -11.35 -12.85 -33.30
N LEU A 107 -12.65 -12.62 -33.26
CA LEU A 107 -13.26 -11.33 -33.58
C LEU A 107 -13.44 -10.53 -32.28
N LYS A 108 -12.45 -9.72 -31.91
CA LYS A 108 -12.58 -8.71 -30.86
C LYS A 108 -12.53 -7.34 -31.52
N GLU A 109 -13.47 -6.47 -31.15
CA GLU A 109 -13.56 -5.10 -31.70
C GLU A 109 -12.25 -4.32 -31.52
N SER A 110 -11.53 -4.54 -30.42
CA SER A 110 -10.22 -3.92 -30.14
C SER A 110 -9.13 -4.22 -31.18
N PHE A 111 -9.31 -5.25 -32.01
CA PHE A 111 -8.36 -5.65 -33.06
C PHE A 111 -8.88 -5.34 -34.46
N LEU A 112 -9.89 -4.49 -34.59
CA LEU A 112 -10.45 -4.04 -35.84
C LEU A 112 -10.23 -2.54 -36.02
N TYR A 113 -10.07 -2.09 -37.26
CA TYR A 113 -10.22 -0.68 -37.59
C TYR A 113 -11.70 -0.34 -37.67
N ASP A 114 -12.11 0.82 -37.13
CA ASP A 114 -13.51 1.22 -37.10
C ASP A 114 -14.05 1.59 -38.49
N THR A 115 -13.16 1.87 -39.44
CA THR A 115 -13.50 2.24 -40.82
C THR A 115 -14.00 1.04 -41.61
N ASP A 116 -15.19 1.15 -42.22
CA ASP A 116 -15.70 0.19 -43.21
C ASP A 116 -15.09 0.49 -44.58
N PHE A 117 -14.13 -0.33 -45.01
CA PHE A 117 -13.40 -0.10 -46.26
C PHE A 117 -14.25 -0.34 -47.52
N THR A 118 -15.39 -1.04 -47.40
CA THR A 118 -16.23 -1.40 -48.54
C THR A 118 -16.98 -0.20 -49.12
N GLN A 119 -17.12 0.87 -48.33
CA GLN A 119 -17.88 2.08 -48.67
C GLN A 119 -16.99 3.28 -49.04
N LEU A 120 -15.67 3.17 -48.88
CA LEU A 120 -14.74 4.28 -49.10
C LEU A 120 -14.65 4.64 -50.58
N SER A 121 -14.34 5.91 -50.88
CA SER A 121 -13.86 6.33 -52.21
C SER A 121 -12.42 5.86 -52.48
N SER A 122 -11.93 5.93 -53.71
CA SER A 122 -10.56 5.49 -54.04
C SER A 122 -9.49 6.21 -53.21
N GLU A 123 -9.60 7.53 -53.08
CA GLU A 123 -8.68 8.34 -52.25
C GLU A 123 -8.77 7.96 -50.77
N GLN A 124 -9.98 7.83 -50.22
CA GLN A 124 -10.18 7.45 -48.82
C GLN A 124 -9.64 6.04 -48.52
N LEU A 125 -9.78 5.11 -49.47
CA LEU A 125 -9.23 3.77 -49.35
C LEU A 125 -7.70 3.81 -49.37
N HIS A 126 -7.11 4.62 -50.26
CA HIS A 126 -5.68 4.79 -50.35
C HIS A 126 -5.10 5.31 -49.02
N ASP A 127 -5.66 6.38 -48.46
CA ASP A 127 -5.22 6.93 -47.16
C ASP A 127 -5.43 5.93 -46.02
N HIS A 128 -6.56 5.21 -46.01
CA HIS A 128 -6.84 4.21 -44.99
C HIS A 128 -5.84 3.04 -45.05
N VAL A 129 -5.62 2.46 -46.23
CA VAL A 129 -4.68 1.35 -46.42
C VAL A 129 -3.25 1.79 -46.14
N LYS A 130 -2.89 3.04 -46.45
CA LYS A 130 -1.59 3.61 -46.09
C LYS A 130 -1.35 3.54 -44.59
N GLY A 131 -2.28 4.06 -43.78
CA GLY A 131 -2.16 4.02 -42.31
C GLY A 131 -2.12 2.58 -41.76
N VAL A 132 -2.93 1.69 -42.33
CA VAL A 132 -2.89 0.25 -41.97
C VAL A 132 -1.50 -0.34 -42.25
N LEU A 133 -0.94 -0.12 -43.44
CA LEU A 133 0.36 -0.68 -43.79
C LEU A 133 1.51 -0.06 -42.96
N GLU A 134 1.43 1.21 -42.59
CA GLU A 134 2.34 1.86 -41.63
C GLU A 134 2.30 1.19 -40.26
N ASP A 135 1.11 0.89 -39.72
CA ASP A 135 0.95 0.12 -38.48
C ASP A 135 1.57 -1.28 -38.57
N TYR A 136 1.33 -1.98 -39.69
CA TYR A 136 1.90 -3.31 -39.91
C TYR A 136 3.43 -3.28 -40.02
N LEU A 137 4.00 -2.27 -40.67
CA LEU A 137 5.45 -2.08 -40.75
C LEU A 137 6.04 -1.80 -39.36
N PHE A 138 5.43 -0.88 -38.61
CA PHE A 138 5.90 -0.55 -37.27
C PHE A 138 5.82 -1.76 -36.33
N LEU A 139 4.70 -2.47 -36.30
CA LEU A 139 4.59 -3.66 -35.46
C LEU A 139 5.44 -4.84 -35.93
N ALA A 140 5.73 -4.96 -37.22
CA ALA A 140 6.71 -5.93 -37.70
C ALA A 140 8.09 -5.66 -37.10
N GLU A 141 8.52 -4.40 -37.01
CA GLU A 141 9.76 -4.02 -36.34
C GLU A 141 9.72 -4.31 -34.83
N VAL A 142 8.63 -3.92 -34.15
CA VAL A 142 8.43 -4.19 -32.72
C VAL A 142 8.44 -5.70 -32.42
N SER A 143 7.87 -6.51 -33.30
CA SER A 143 7.78 -7.98 -33.15
C SER A 143 9.13 -8.70 -33.14
N GLY A 144 10.18 -8.07 -33.69
CA GLY A 144 11.54 -8.61 -33.68
C GLY A 144 12.10 -8.86 -32.28
N HIS A 145 11.45 -8.28 -31.25
CA HIS A 145 11.78 -8.51 -29.85
C HIS A 145 10.54 -8.90 -29.04
N PRO A 146 10.69 -9.72 -27.99
CA PRO A 146 9.58 -10.12 -27.12
C PRO A 146 9.08 -8.95 -26.26
N ARG A 147 7.83 -9.02 -25.80
CA ARG A 147 7.22 -8.01 -24.91
C ARG A 147 8.12 -7.57 -23.75
N ASN A 148 8.78 -8.52 -23.07
CA ASN A 148 9.63 -8.24 -21.93
C ASN A 148 10.88 -7.43 -22.27
N TYR A 149 11.37 -7.53 -23.51
CA TYR A 149 12.47 -6.69 -24.00
C TYR A 149 12.04 -5.21 -24.02
N TRP A 150 10.87 -4.93 -24.59
CA TRP A 150 10.35 -3.57 -24.68
C TRP A 150 10.05 -2.98 -23.31
N LEU A 151 9.43 -3.73 -22.40
CA LEU A 151 9.21 -3.27 -21.03
C LEU A 151 10.51 -2.92 -20.31
N LYS A 152 11.58 -3.70 -20.53
CA LYS A 152 12.90 -3.39 -19.98
C LYS A 152 13.48 -2.12 -20.58
N LYS A 153 13.39 -1.95 -21.91
CA LYS A 153 13.84 -0.73 -22.61
C LYS A 153 13.12 0.52 -22.13
N ILE A 154 11.79 0.44 -22.04
CA ILE A 154 10.93 1.48 -21.47
C ILE A 154 11.38 1.84 -20.05
N GLY A 155 11.62 0.84 -19.20
CA GLY A 155 12.12 1.08 -17.85
C GLY A 155 13.48 1.75 -17.80
N GLU A 156 14.44 1.30 -18.62
CA GLU A 156 15.77 1.93 -18.71
C GLU A 156 15.70 3.37 -19.23
N ALA A 157 14.80 3.67 -20.17
CA ALA A 157 14.57 5.03 -20.67
C ALA A 157 13.88 5.92 -19.62
N PHE A 158 12.88 5.39 -18.91
CA PHE A 158 12.24 6.06 -17.77
C PHE A 158 13.27 6.45 -16.69
N HIS A 159 14.15 5.52 -16.31
CA HIS A 159 15.18 5.79 -15.31
C HIS A 159 16.27 6.76 -15.77
N ARG A 160 16.47 6.91 -17.08
CA ARG A 160 17.36 7.93 -17.66
C ARG A 160 16.71 9.30 -17.79
N HIS A 161 15.38 9.40 -17.63
CA HIS A 161 14.64 10.64 -17.83
C HIS A 161 15.14 11.75 -16.89
N PRO A 162 15.35 12.99 -17.38
CA PRO A 162 15.88 14.09 -16.57
C PRO A 162 15.07 14.40 -15.30
N LEU A 163 13.73 14.28 -15.37
CA LEU A 163 12.87 14.50 -14.20
C LEU A 163 13.15 13.49 -13.08
N LEU A 164 13.36 12.22 -13.43
CA LEU A 164 13.64 11.18 -12.43
C LEU A 164 15.06 11.33 -11.85
N LYS A 165 16.03 11.71 -12.69
CA LYS A 165 17.37 12.08 -12.20
C LYS A 165 17.29 13.23 -11.19
N LEU A 166 16.49 14.26 -11.48
CA LEU A 166 16.27 15.37 -10.56
C LEU A 166 15.57 14.91 -9.26
N PHE A 167 14.56 14.04 -9.36
CA PHE A 167 13.90 13.43 -8.20
C PHE A 167 14.91 12.74 -7.29
N HIS A 168 15.75 11.85 -7.83
CA HIS A 168 16.75 11.15 -7.03
C HIS A 168 17.81 12.10 -6.42
N GLN A 169 18.24 13.10 -7.17
CA GLN A 169 19.18 14.13 -6.67
C GLN A 169 18.59 14.97 -5.54
N LYS A 170 17.27 15.21 -5.56
CA LYS A 170 16.56 16.07 -4.61
C LYS A 170 15.68 15.28 -3.64
N ARG A 171 15.84 13.96 -3.57
CA ARG A 171 14.98 13.06 -2.79
C ARG A 171 14.83 13.49 -1.34
N GLU A 172 15.95 13.76 -0.67
CA GLU A 172 15.92 14.22 0.73
C GLU A 172 15.13 15.51 0.93
N VAL A 173 15.18 16.43 -0.04
CA VAL A 173 14.44 17.71 0.03
C VAL A 173 12.97 17.46 -0.24
N ILE A 174 12.65 16.66 -1.27
CA ILE A 174 11.28 16.27 -1.64
C ILE A 174 10.59 15.60 -0.45
N ASP A 175 11.23 14.58 0.12
CA ASP A 175 10.72 13.84 1.27
C ASP A 175 10.54 14.78 2.48
N ALA A 176 11.51 15.67 2.74
CA ALA A 176 11.42 16.64 3.82
C ALA A 176 10.28 17.67 3.62
N VAL A 177 10.05 18.13 2.38
CA VAL A 177 8.92 19.01 2.05
C VAL A 177 7.59 18.30 2.32
N GLU A 178 7.41 17.07 1.87
CA GLU A 178 6.18 16.30 2.09
C GLU A 178 5.90 16.08 3.56
N VAL A 179 6.91 15.65 4.32
CA VAL A 179 6.80 15.42 5.76
C VAL A 179 6.49 16.72 6.50
N MET A 180 7.19 17.81 6.18
CA MET A 180 6.95 19.09 6.84
C MET A 180 5.59 19.68 6.51
N ASN A 181 5.09 19.53 5.27
CA ASN A 181 3.78 20.02 4.87
C ASN A 181 2.65 19.46 5.75
N GLN A 182 2.81 18.21 6.22
CA GLN A 182 1.88 17.50 7.10
C GLN A 182 2.21 17.64 8.60
N SER A 183 3.36 18.24 8.94
CA SER A 183 3.85 18.29 10.31
C SER A 183 3.05 19.27 11.20
N SER A 184 2.81 18.85 12.44
CA SER A 184 2.20 19.69 13.47
C SER A 184 3.09 20.87 13.87
N LEU A 185 4.40 20.81 13.60
CA LEU A 185 5.34 21.91 13.85
C LEU A 185 4.97 23.20 13.12
N LEU A 186 4.34 23.10 11.94
CA LEU A 186 3.91 24.28 11.18
C LEU A 186 2.90 25.14 11.96
N SER A 187 2.13 24.56 12.89
CA SER A 187 1.19 25.33 13.72
C SER A 187 1.88 26.16 14.82
N VAL A 188 3.16 25.90 15.09
CA VAL A 188 3.93 26.56 16.17
C VAL A 188 4.82 27.69 15.64
N LEU A 189 5.13 27.67 14.34
CA LEU A 189 5.93 28.70 13.70
C LEU A 189 5.18 30.04 13.71
N LYS A 190 5.93 31.13 13.95
CA LYS A 190 5.45 32.51 13.82
C LYS A 190 5.19 32.81 12.35
N TYR A 191 4.17 33.65 12.10
CA TYR A 191 3.72 34.10 10.77
C TYR A 191 2.91 33.06 9.99
N PRO A 192 1.62 32.87 10.34
CA PRO A 192 0.75 31.91 9.66
C PRO A 192 0.55 32.22 8.17
N GLU A 193 0.64 33.49 7.77
CA GLU A 193 0.53 33.90 6.37
C GLU A 193 1.69 33.40 5.51
N ASP A 194 2.93 33.53 6.01
CA ASP A 194 4.11 33.03 5.30
C ASP A 194 4.10 31.50 5.17
N ILE A 195 3.60 30.82 6.20
CA ILE A 195 3.45 29.35 6.20
C ILE A 195 2.37 28.94 5.20
N ALA A 196 1.23 29.64 5.17
CA ALA A 196 0.17 29.40 4.19
C ALA A 196 0.68 29.63 2.75
N TYR A 197 1.44 30.70 2.54
CA TYR A 197 2.08 30.99 1.26
C TYR A 197 3.07 29.89 0.86
N TRP A 198 3.91 29.43 1.81
CA TRP A 198 4.83 28.31 1.58
C TRP A 198 4.08 27.03 1.20
N ARG A 199 3.01 26.66 1.92
CA ARG A 199 2.17 25.49 1.62
C ARG A 199 1.55 25.56 0.23
N HIS A 200 0.97 26.70 -0.12
CA HIS A 200 0.42 26.92 -1.46
C HIS A 200 1.50 26.74 -2.54
N ARG A 201 2.72 27.24 -2.31
CA ARG A 201 3.84 27.01 -3.23
C ARG A 201 4.26 25.55 -3.29
N VAL A 202 4.26 24.82 -2.18
CA VAL A 202 4.59 23.39 -2.15
C VAL A 202 3.70 22.62 -3.13
N GLU A 203 2.40 22.89 -3.19
CA GLU A 203 1.48 22.22 -4.14
C GLU A 203 1.93 22.38 -5.60
N ILE A 204 2.40 23.57 -5.97
CA ILE A 204 2.86 23.88 -7.33
C ILE A 204 4.25 23.28 -7.59
N VAL A 205 5.15 23.37 -6.62
CA VAL A 205 6.53 22.89 -6.77
C VAL A 205 6.61 21.37 -6.78
N MET A 206 5.75 20.69 -6.01
CA MET A 206 5.74 19.23 -5.88
C MET A 206 4.98 18.51 -7.00
N ARG A 207 4.14 19.21 -7.78
CA ARG A 207 3.35 18.60 -8.87
C ARG A 207 4.15 17.68 -9.79
N PRO A 208 5.34 18.05 -10.33
CA PRO A 208 6.11 17.17 -11.22
C PRO A 208 6.60 15.88 -10.57
N PHE A 209 6.75 15.88 -9.24
CA PHE A 209 7.23 14.71 -8.50
C PHE A 209 6.07 13.85 -7.99
N ARG A 210 4.93 14.48 -7.66
CA ARG A 210 3.69 13.79 -7.27
C ARG A 210 2.97 13.11 -8.43
N SER A 211 3.21 13.55 -9.67
CA SER A 211 2.69 12.88 -10.87
C SER A 211 3.40 11.54 -11.15
N LEU A 212 4.54 11.28 -10.51
CA LEU A 212 5.27 10.03 -10.64
C LEU A 212 4.84 9.05 -9.53
N PRO A 213 4.31 7.85 -9.87
CA PRO A 213 3.91 6.88 -8.85
C PRO A 213 5.11 6.31 -8.09
N SER A 214 4.99 6.15 -6.77
CA SER A 214 6.10 5.69 -5.92
C SER A 214 6.61 4.30 -6.32
N SER A 215 5.70 3.40 -6.72
CA SER A 215 6.00 2.05 -7.19
C SER A 215 6.88 2.01 -8.44
N TRP A 216 6.85 3.07 -9.26
CA TRP A 216 7.75 3.21 -10.41
C TRP A 216 9.14 3.72 -10.01
N MET A 217 9.24 4.42 -8.87
CA MET A 217 10.47 5.02 -8.35
C MET A 217 11.24 4.10 -7.38
N GLU A 218 10.58 3.14 -6.75
CA GLU A 218 11.12 2.31 -5.65
C GLU A 218 12.01 1.14 -6.09
N HIS A 219 11.82 0.57 -7.29
CA HIS A 219 12.40 -0.72 -7.68
C HIS A 219 13.83 -0.67 -8.28
N GLY A 220 14.62 0.36 -7.96
CA GLY A 220 15.99 0.53 -8.44
C GLY A 220 16.07 0.87 -9.94
N ASN A 221 17.28 1.23 -10.39
CA ASN A 221 17.57 1.99 -11.62
C ASN A 221 17.15 1.39 -12.97
N LYS A 222 16.44 0.24 -13.02
CA LYS A 222 16.10 -0.44 -14.30
C LYS A 222 14.74 -1.12 -14.35
N LYS A 223 13.99 -1.15 -13.24
CA LYS A 223 12.68 -1.83 -13.21
C LYS A 223 11.58 -0.79 -13.04
N ILE A 224 10.53 -0.93 -13.84
CA ILE A 224 9.26 -0.24 -13.63
C ILE A 224 8.44 -1.01 -12.58
N CYS A 225 7.28 -0.48 -12.18
CA CYS A 225 6.42 -1.19 -11.22
C CYS A 225 6.02 -2.59 -11.72
N LEU A 226 5.78 -3.50 -10.78
CA LEU A 226 5.55 -4.93 -11.06
C LEU A 226 4.15 -5.27 -11.59
N HIS A 227 3.23 -4.29 -11.61
CA HIS A 227 1.87 -4.49 -12.10
C HIS A 227 1.86 -4.86 -13.59
N GLU A 228 0.74 -5.38 -14.07
CA GLU A 228 0.55 -5.59 -15.50
C GLU A 228 0.60 -4.25 -16.28
N LYS A 229 0.97 -4.34 -17.56
CA LYS A 229 1.15 -3.17 -18.43
C LYS A 229 0.40 -3.39 -19.72
N GLU A 230 -0.38 -2.40 -20.12
CA GLU A 230 -0.99 -2.38 -21.43
C GLU A 230 -0.08 -1.60 -22.36
N LEU A 231 0.17 -2.16 -23.54
CA LEU A 231 1.01 -1.53 -24.56
C LEU A 231 0.11 -1.19 -25.75
N TYR A 232 0.06 0.09 -26.10
CA TYR A 232 -0.59 0.58 -27.31
C TYR A 232 0.47 1.16 -28.24
N PHE A 233 0.24 1.10 -29.54
CA PHE A 233 1.25 1.40 -30.54
C PHE A 233 0.74 2.50 -31.46
N ASP A 234 1.57 3.51 -31.71
CA ASP A 234 1.29 4.59 -32.65
C ASP A 234 2.41 4.61 -33.69
N SER A 235 2.08 4.22 -34.91
CA SER A 235 3.03 4.14 -36.03
C SER A 235 3.44 5.49 -36.59
N ILE A 236 2.58 6.51 -36.47
CA ILE A 236 2.82 7.87 -36.98
C ILE A 236 3.92 8.52 -36.16
N GLN A 237 3.82 8.41 -34.82
CA GLN A 237 4.83 8.92 -33.91
C GLN A 237 5.95 7.90 -33.62
N ARG A 238 5.78 6.64 -34.06
CA ARG A 238 6.66 5.51 -33.75
C ARG A 238 6.86 5.36 -32.23
N THR A 239 5.76 5.43 -31.50
CA THR A 239 5.73 5.36 -30.03
C THR A 239 5.05 4.09 -29.51
N ILE A 240 5.54 3.61 -28.37
CA ILE A 240 4.92 2.57 -27.56
C ILE A 240 4.37 3.23 -26.30
N ASN A 241 3.05 3.26 -26.17
CA ASN A 241 2.36 3.83 -25.03
C ASN A 241 2.23 2.74 -23.97
N CYS A 242 2.88 2.95 -22.82
CA CYS A 242 2.91 2.00 -21.72
C CYS A 242 1.99 2.51 -20.61
N TYR A 243 0.83 1.88 -20.48
CA TYR A 243 -0.15 2.19 -19.46
C TYR A 243 -0.13 1.16 -18.34
N CYS A 244 -0.30 1.63 -17.10
CA CYS A 244 -0.43 0.80 -15.92
C CYS A 244 -1.70 1.17 -15.18
N GLU A 245 -2.76 0.37 -15.32
CA GLU A 245 -4.07 0.59 -14.69
C GLU A 245 -3.94 0.73 -13.15
N THR A 246 -3.17 -0.14 -12.49
CA THR A 246 -3.01 -0.09 -11.02
C THR A 246 -2.32 1.18 -10.51
N CYS A 247 -1.48 1.81 -11.33
CA CYS A 247 -0.78 3.04 -10.95
C CYS A 247 -1.44 4.28 -11.54
N ASP A 248 -2.46 4.10 -12.38
CA ASP A 248 -3.04 5.12 -13.24
C ASP A 248 -1.99 6.01 -13.90
N PHE A 249 -1.02 5.38 -14.57
CA PHE A 249 0.15 6.06 -15.10
C PHE A 249 0.46 5.62 -16.53
N CYS A 250 0.63 6.61 -17.41
CA CYS A 250 0.95 6.44 -18.81
C CYS A 250 2.28 7.13 -19.15
N LEU A 251 3.07 6.48 -20.00
CA LEU A 251 4.25 7.10 -20.62
C LEU A 251 4.33 6.69 -22.09
N TYR A 252 4.97 7.54 -22.88
CA TYR A 252 5.17 7.36 -24.32
C TYR A 252 6.64 7.06 -24.57
N TYR A 253 6.96 5.87 -25.07
CA TYR A 253 8.33 5.50 -25.43
C TYR A 253 8.56 5.67 -26.92
N HIS A 254 9.47 6.56 -27.29
CA HIS A 254 9.85 6.86 -28.68
C HIS A 254 10.89 5.84 -29.14
N VAL A 255 10.50 4.96 -30.08
CA VAL A 255 11.32 3.80 -30.45
C VAL A 255 12.63 4.21 -31.09
N ASP A 256 12.62 5.23 -31.95
CA ASP A 256 13.80 5.66 -32.70
C ASP A 256 14.81 6.43 -31.84
N ASP A 257 14.30 7.20 -30.86
CA ASP A 257 15.11 8.07 -30.00
C ASP A 257 15.56 7.42 -28.68
N ASP A 258 15.03 6.23 -28.35
CA ASP A 258 15.27 5.52 -27.07
C ASP A 258 15.01 6.42 -25.84
N ARG A 259 13.94 7.23 -25.90
CA ARG A 259 13.51 8.16 -24.85
C ARG A 259 12.06 7.97 -24.47
N VAL A 260 11.71 8.42 -23.26
CA VAL A 260 10.31 8.51 -22.82
C VAL A 260 9.87 9.95 -22.73
N SER A 261 8.59 10.19 -22.98
CA SER A 261 7.88 11.41 -22.61
C SER A 261 6.66 11.09 -21.76
N PHE A 262 6.20 12.06 -20.99
CA PHE A 262 4.99 11.97 -20.19
C PHE A 262 3.83 12.70 -20.90
N GLU A 263 2.61 12.47 -20.42
CA GLU A 263 1.43 13.20 -20.89
C GLU A 263 1.53 14.70 -20.59
N GLU A 264 2.02 15.05 -19.40
CA GLU A 264 2.38 16.42 -19.03
C GLU A 264 3.91 16.53 -18.91
N GLU A 265 4.53 17.30 -19.82
CA GLU A 265 5.95 17.58 -19.79
C GLU A 265 6.28 18.77 -18.88
N PHE A 266 7.24 18.57 -17.99
CA PHE A 266 7.66 19.59 -17.02
C PHE A 266 9.01 20.19 -17.38
N ASN A 267 9.13 21.52 -17.26
CA ASN A 267 10.42 22.18 -17.40
C ASN A 267 11.33 21.83 -16.22
N ILE A 268 12.35 21.01 -16.50
CA ILE A 268 13.28 20.43 -15.51
C ILE A 268 14.10 21.51 -14.81
N GLU A 269 14.59 22.52 -15.54
CA GLU A 269 15.36 23.61 -14.96
C GLU A 269 14.51 24.44 -13.98
N ARG A 270 13.26 24.70 -14.37
CA ARG A 270 12.30 25.42 -13.54
C ARG A 270 11.95 24.61 -12.30
N ALA A 271 11.75 23.30 -12.42
CA ALA A 271 11.50 22.41 -11.29
C ALA A 271 12.70 22.39 -10.33
N ALA A 272 13.92 22.29 -10.85
CA ALA A 272 15.14 22.33 -10.04
C ALA A 272 15.30 23.66 -9.28
N LYS A 273 15.11 24.80 -9.97
CA LYS A 273 15.13 26.13 -9.34
C LYS A 273 14.07 26.25 -8.25
N ARG A 274 12.84 25.83 -8.54
CA ARG A 274 11.72 25.84 -7.60
C ARG A 274 12.00 25.02 -6.33
N MET A 275 12.62 23.85 -6.47
CA MET A 275 13.02 23.02 -5.33
C MET A 275 14.07 23.70 -4.45
N ILE A 276 15.03 24.42 -5.04
CA ILE A 276 16.01 25.20 -4.26
C ILE A 276 15.31 26.34 -3.53
N THR A 277 14.44 27.07 -4.23
CA THR A 277 13.72 28.21 -3.63
C THR A 277 12.80 27.76 -2.50
N ILE A 278 12.09 26.64 -2.62
CA ILE A 278 11.16 26.19 -1.56
C ILE A 278 11.91 25.73 -0.30
N GLU A 279 13.08 25.12 -0.46
CA GLU A 279 13.98 24.78 0.65
C GLU A 279 14.54 26.04 1.33
N GLN A 280 15.01 27.02 0.55
CA GLN A 280 15.52 28.29 1.07
C GLN A 280 14.44 29.06 1.84
N GLN A 281 13.25 29.20 1.27
CA GLN A 281 12.13 29.88 1.92
C GLN A 281 11.75 29.22 3.24
N PHE A 282 11.69 27.89 3.28
CA PHE A 282 11.40 27.21 4.54
C PHE A 282 12.51 27.47 5.59
N ASN A 283 13.77 27.39 5.17
CA ASN A 283 14.90 27.62 6.05
C ASN A 283 14.91 29.05 6.61
N GLU A 284 14.58 30.06 5.81
CA GLU A 284 14.40 31.44 6.25
C GLU A 284 13.29 31.55 7.30
N LEU A 285 12.13 30.93 7.06
CA LEU A 285 11.03 30.89 8.04
C LEU A 285 11.42 30.19 9.33
N ALA A 286 12.18 29.10 9.26
CA ALA A 286 12.68 28.39 10.44
C ALA A 286 13.66 29.26 11.25
N LEU A 287 14.56 29.99 10.60
CA LEU A 287 15.54 30.87 11.25
C LEU A 287 14.88 32.09 11.92
N GLN A 288 13.80 32.63 11.35
CA GLN A 288 12.98 33.65 12.01
C GLN A 288 12.32 33.13 13.31
N ASN A 289 12.27 31.82 13.48
CA ASN A 289 11.68 31.11 14.60
C ASN A 289 12.73 30.52 15.56
N GLN A 290 13.83 31.24 15.79
CA GLN A 290 14.96 30.79 16.63
C GLN A 290 14.55 30.20 17.98
N ARG A 291 13.57 30.80 18.67
CA ARG A 291 13.06 30.28 19.95
C ARG A 291 12.57 28.83 19.85
N LEU A 292 11.88 28.46 18.77
CA LEU A 292 11.41 27.08 18.57
C LEU A 292 12.59 26.13 18.37
N LEU A 293 13.59 26.54 17.61
CA LEU A 293 14.79 25.74 17.37
C LEU A 293 15.54 25.50 18.69
N ASP A 294 15.69 26.54 19.51
CA ASP A 294 16.33 26.44 20.84
C ASP A 294 15.52 25.52 21.77
N GLN A 295 14.18 25.61 21.74
CA GLN A 295 13.31 24.72 22.52
C GLN A 295 13.45 23.25 22.10
N LEU A 296 13.56 22.97 20.79
CA LEU A 296 13.81 21.61 20.29
C LEU A 296 15.18 21.08 20.74
N LEU A 297 16.22 21.91 20.73
CA LEU A 297 17.55 21.55 21.24
C LEU A 297 17.52 21.30 22.76
N GLN A 298 16.79 22.10 23.52
CA GLN A 298 16.57 21.91 24.95
C GLN A 298 15.83 20.60 25.24
N MET A 299 14.78 20.27 24.47
CA MET A 299 14.09 18.98 24.57
C MET A 299 15.03 17.81 24.31
N GLN A 300 15.88 17.92 23.29
CA GLN A 300 16.89 16.90 23.00
C GLN A 300 17.88 16.73 24.15
N SER A 301 18.39 17.83 24.71
CA SER A 301 19.28 17.80 25.88
C SER A 301 18.61 17.11 27.08
N LEU A 302 17.35 17.44 27.38
CA LEU A 302 16.58 16.79 28.43
C LEU A 302 16.44 15.28 28.18
N LYS A 303 16.13 14.87 26.94
CA LYS A 303 16.07 13.44 26.59
C LYS A 303 17.39 12.72 26.83
N VAL A 304 18.51 13.34 26.48
CA VAL A 304 19.85 12.78 26.73
C VAL A 304 20.11 12.66 28.22
N GLN A 305 19.76 13.67 29.02
CA GLN A 305 19.92 13.63 30.47
C GLN A 305 19.06 12.52 31.11
N LEU A 306 17.78 12.42 30.75
CA LEU A 306 16.87 11.39 31.25
C LEU A 306 17.28 9.97 30.83
N SER A 307 17.96 9.83 29.69
CA SER A 307 18.45 8.52 29.23
C SER A 307 19.44 7.87 30.20
N LYS A 308 20.17 8.68 30.98
CA LYS A 308 21.07 8.19 32.03
C LYS A 308 20.32 7.42 33.13
N ALA A 309 19.09 7.82 33.45
CA ALA A 309 18.23 7.20 34.44
C ALA A 309 17.06 6.43 33.79
N ARG A 310 17.26 5.92 32.57
CA ARG A 310 16.20 5.24 31.80
C ARG A 310 15.60 4.04 32.54
N LYS A 311 16.43 3.19 33.14
CA LYS A 311 15.98 1.97 33.85
C LYS A 311 14.99 2.28 34.98
N PRO A 312 15.32 3.11 36.00
CA PRO A 312 14.39 3.39 37.09
C PRO A 312 13.12 4.13 36.62
N LEU A 313 13.20 4.94 35.56
CA LEU A 313 12.03 5.60 34.96
C LEU A 313 11.10 4.62 34.24
N GLU A 314 11.64 3.67 33.48
CA GLU A 314 10.84 2.61 32.85
C GLU A 314 10.20 1.70 33.90
N GLU A 315 10.93 1.32 34.94
CA GLU A 315 10.40 0.56 36.07
C GLU A 315 9.27 1.33 36.79
N SER A 316 9.46 2.64 37.03
CA SER A 316 8.44 3.49 37.64
C SER A 316 7.16 3.52 36.81
N LEU A 317 7.26 3.66 35.48
CA LEU A 317 6.09 3.62 34.59
C LEU A 317 5.38 2.26 34.62
N GLN A 318 6.12 1.15 34.71
CA GLN A 318 5.53 -0.18 34.85
C GLN A 318 4.81 -0.35 36.19
N ILE A 319 5.38 0.18 37.28
CA ILE A 319 4.73 0.15 38.60
C ILE A 319 3.45 0.99 38.59
N VAL A 320 3.45 2.17 37.96
CA VAL A 320 2.22 2.96 37.81
C VAL A 320 1.14 2.16 37.09
N GLN A 321 1.48 1.49 35.98
CA GLN A 321 0.53 0.62 35.28
C GLN A 321 0.01 -0.53 36.16
N ARG A 322 0.86 -1.08 37.03
CA ARG A 322 0.43 -2.08 38.02
C ARG A 322 -0.51 -1.48 39.05
N ILE A 323 -0.18 -0.34 39.66
CA ILE A 323 -1.04 0.34 40.64
C ILE A 323 -2.42 0.67 40.03
N GLU A 324 -2.43 1.18 38.79
CA GLU A 324 -3.68 1.47 38.05
C GLU A 324 -4.53 0.22 37.78
N LYS A 325 -3.93 -0.99 37.74
CA LYS A 325 -4.68 -2.25 37.65
C LYS A 325 -5.35 -2.62 38.98
N TYR A 326 -4.74 -2.30 40.12
CA TYR A 326 -5.29 -2.60 41.45
C TYR A 326 -6.35 -1.57 41.90
N GLN A 327 -6.29 -0.33 41.39
CA GLN A 327 -7.22 0.75 41.75
C GLN A 327 -8.28 1.03 40.67
N GLN A 328 -9.49 1.39 41.08
CA GLN A 328 -10.53 1.84 40.12
C GLN A 328 -10.29 3.25 39.57
N LYS A 329 -9.44 4.06 40.24
CA LYS A 329 -9.08 5.41 39.81
C LYS A 329 -7.65 5.40 39.28
N PRO A 330 -7.40 5.94 38.07
CA PRO A 330 -6.04 6.03 37.54
C PRO A 330 -5.19 6.95 38.41
N LEU A 331 -3.93 6.58 38.61
CA LEU A 331 -2.97 7.39 39.35
C LEU A 331 -2.68 8.66 38.53
N SER A 332 -2.79 9.83 39.15
CA SER A 332 -2.50 11.07 38.43
C SER A 332 -0.99 11.23 38.25
N LEU A 333 -0.48 10.93 37.06
CA LEU A 333 0.95 11.09 36.74
C LEU A 333 1.47 12.52 36.97
N THR A 334 0.59 13.52 37.02
CA THR A 334 0.95 14.90 37.35
C THR A 334 1.51 15.05 38.77
N GLU A 335 1.20 14.12 39.69
CA GLU A 335 1.79 14.05 41.04
C GLU A 335 3.27 13.64 41.00
N TYR A 336 3.73 13.08 39.88
CA TYR A 336 5.10 12.68 39.62
C TYR A 336 5.67 13.45 38.41
N PRO A 337 6.01 14.74 38.54
CA PRO A 337 6.36 15.60 37.40
C PRO A 337 7.48 15.05 36.51
N LEU A 338 8.50 14.44 37.12
CA LEU A 338 9.62 13.85 36.39
C LEU A 338 9.18 12.64 35.53
N LEU A 339 8.29 11.82 36.07
CA LEU A 339 7.76 10.63 35.39
C LEU A 339 6.79 11.02 34.27
N HIS A 340 5.94 12.03 34.51
CA HIS A 340 5.05 12.62 33.51
C HIS A 340 5.84 13.20 32.33
N MET A 341 6.87 14.01 32.60
CA MET A 341 7.77 14.52 31.58
C MET A 341 8.44 13.38 30.78
N TYR A 342 8.99 12.37 31.46
CA TYR A 342 9.65 11.25 30.79
C TYR A 342 8.69 10.50 29.85
N ARG A 343 7.44 10.26 30.28
CA ARG A 343 6.40 9.64 29.46
C ARG A 343 6.16 10.43 28.16
N GLN A 344 5.92 11.74 28.27
CA GLN A 344 5.70 12.60 27.10
C GLN A 344 6.94 12.67 26.19
N LEU A 345 8.15 12.83 26.77
CA LEU A 345 9.39 12.89 26.00
C LEU A 345 9.73 11.56 25.32
N ARG A 346 9.34 10.42 25.88
CA ARG A 346 9.55 9.10 25.26
C ARG A 346 8.82 8.97 23.93
N GLN A 347 7.64 9.60 23.80
CA GLN A 347 6.80 9.56 22.60
C GLN A 347 7.24 10.57 21.52
N THR A 348 8.14 11.50 21.84
CA THR A 348 8.67 12.47 20.86
C THR A 348 9.96 12.00 20.21
N LYS A 349 10.20 12.40 18.97
CA LYS A 349 11.49 12.20 18.28
C LYS A 349 12.05 13.55 17.89
N VAL A 350 13.25 13.87 18.37
CA VAL A 350 14.00 15.05 17.96
C VAL A 350 15.37 14.55 17.51
N PRO A 351 15.69 14.59 16.20
CA PRO A 351 16.96 14.11 15.69
C PRO A 351 18.10 15.03 16.13
N GLU A 352 19.30 14.47 16.30
CA GLU A 352 20.53 15.28 16.42
C GLU A 352 20.69 16.17 15.21
N ARG A 353 21.20 17.38 15.44
CA ARG A 353 21.37 18.37 14.39
C ARG A 353 22.53 17.96 13.47
N GLY A 354 22.21 17.10 12.50
CA GLY A 354 23.16 16.59 11.51
C GLY A 354 23.10 17.28 10.15
N SER A 355 22.05 18.07 9.87
CA SER A 355 21.84 18.74 8.59
C SER A 355 22.08 20.25 8.70
N ARG A 356 22.64 20.84 7.64
CA ARG A 356 22.73 22.30 7.48
C ARG A 356 21.39 22.93 7.03
N SER A 357 20.45 22.11 6.56
CA SER A 357 19.13 22.55 6.09
C SER A 357 18.11 22.36 7.21
N GLU A 358 17.51 23.45 7.69
CA GLU A 358 16.51 23.43 8.75
C GLU A 358 15.28 22.62 8.33
N LEU A 359 14.87 22.70 7.06
CA LEU A 359 13.81 21.88 6.49
C LEU A 359 14.05 20.39 6.72
N ARG A 360 15.25 19.90 6.38
CA ARG A 360 15.58 18.48 6.50
C ARG A 360 15.69 18.05 7.96
N TRP A 361 16.22 18.91 8.81
CA TRP A 361 16.33 18.62 10.25
C TRP A 361 14.93 18.57 10.90
N LEU A 362 14.10 19.58 10.67
CA LEU A 362 12.75 19.69 11.22
C LEU A 362 11.81 18.61 10.67
N ALA A 363 12.02 18.14 9.43
CA ALA A 363 11.28 16.99 8.89
C ALA A 363 11.48 15.71 9.71
N GLY A 364 12.61 15.56 10.40
CA GLY A 364 12.86 14.41 11.27
C GLY A 364 12.21 14.51 12.65
N VAL A 365 11.61 15.66 13.00
CA VAL A 365 10.98 15.88 14.30
C VAL A 365 9.56 15.32 14.30
N GLN A 366 9.26 14.48 15.29
CA GLN A 366 7.93 13.93 15.52
C GLN A 366 7.46 14.30 16.92
N LEU A 367 6.30 14.94 16.99
CA LEU A 367 5.67 15.37 18.23
C LEU A 367 4.24 14.83 18.29
N GLU A 368 3.85 14.28 19.43
CA GLU A 368 2.47 13.87 19.68
C GLU A 368 1.55 15.08 19.81
N HIS A 369 1.98 16.12 20.53
CA HIS A 369 1.26 17.40 20.63
C HIS A 369 2.21 18.58 20.84
N VAL A 370 1.91 19.70 20.16
CA VAL A 370 2.56 21.01 20.34
C VAL A 370 2.46 21.64 21.74
N LYS A 371 1.62 21.11 22.65
CA LYS A 371 1.50 21.60 24.03
C LYS A 371 2.80 21.39 24.82
N ILE A 372 3.63 20.45 24.39
CA ILE A 372 4.93 20.15 25.00
C ILE A 372 5.83 21.38 25.10
N PHE A 373 5.74 22.32 24.16
CA PHE A 373 6.51 23.56 24.17
C PHE A 373 6.10 24.55 25.27
N LYS A 374 4.88 24.41 25.81
CA LYS A 374 4.39 25.20 26.95
C LYS A 374 4.87 24.63 28.28
N GLU A 375 5.03 23.31 28.37
CA GLU A 375 5.49 22.60 29.58
C GLU A 375 7.03 22.63 29.72
N LEU A 376 7.74 22.73 28.59
CA LEU A 376 9.21 22.72 28.54
C LEU A 376 9.91 23.68 29.55
N PRO A 377 9.49 24.94 29.74
CA PRO A 377 10.13 25.84 30.70
C PRO A 377 10.06 25.35 32.15
N GLU A 378 9.00 24.62 32.52
CA GLU A 378 8.85 24.03 33.85
C GLU A 378 9.73 22.79 33.97
N TRP A 379 9.76 21.96 32.94
CA TRP A 379 10.62 20.78 32.88
C TRP A 379 12.10 21.09 33.02
N LEU A 380 12.57 22.16 32.39
CA LEU A 380 13.97 22.60 32.50
C LEU A 380 14.36 23.00 33.93
N LYS A 381 13.39 23.41 34.78
CA LYS A 381 13.63 23.72 36.19
C LYS A 381 13.62 22.46 37.08
N LEU A 382 12.93 21.41 36.64
CA LEU A 382 12.71 20.20 37.43
C LEU A 382 13.89 19.21 37.36
N VAL A 383 14.73 19.27 36.32
CA VAL A 383 15.82 18.32 36.12
C VAL A 383 17.13 18.86 36.72
N PRO A 384 17.60 18.34 37.87
CA PRO A 384 18.92 18.68 38.39
C PRO A 384 20.03 18.05 37.54
N GLU A 385 21.28 18.49 37.75
CA GLU A 385 22.46 17.93 37.06
C GLU A 385 22.62 16.42 37.24
N ASN A 386 22.15 15.86 38.37
CA ASN A 386 22.09 14.43 38.62
C ASN A 386 20.65 13.95 38.87
N VAL A 387 20.09 13.25 37.88
CA VAL A 387 18.69 12.82 37.87
C VAL A 387 18.46 11.55 38.71
N TYR A 388 19.51 10.78 39.00
CA TYR A 388 19.40 9.46 39.65
C TYR A 388 18.72 9.47 41.03
N PRO A 389 19.12 10.34 41.99
CA PRO A 389 18.53 10.34 43.33
C PRO A 389 17.01 10.58 43.31
N ILE A 390 16.55 11.50 42.45
CA ILE A 390 15.12 11.80 42.32
C ILE A 390 14.38 10.63 41.69
N THR A 391 14.94 10.00 40.65
CA THR A 391 14.29 8.83 40.02
C THR A 391 14.23 7.63 40.93
N SER A 392 15.24 7.40 41.76
CA SER A 392 15.25 6.30 42.71
C SER A 392 14.25 6.54 43.83
N HIS A 393 14.14 7.78 44.33
CA HIS A 393 13.14 8.13 45.34
C HIS A 393 11.71 7.95 44.82
N VAL A 394 11.42 8.44 43.60
CA VAL A 394 10.11 8.23 42.95
C VAL A 394 9.80 6.74 42.78
N LEU A 395 10.81 5.95 42.39
CA LEU A 395 10.65 4.49 42.25
C LEU A 395 10.36 3.82 43.60
N GLU A 396 11.05 4.21 44.67
CA GLU A 396 10.81 3.70 46.03
C GLU A 396 9.42 4.08 46.54
N GLU A 397 9.01 5.33 46.36
CA GLU A 397 7.66 5.79 46.73
C GLU A 397 6.58 5.02 45.98
N LEU A 398 6.76 4.79 44.67
CA LEU A 398 5.83 3.99 43.87
C LEU A 398 5.84 2.51 44.27
N LYS A 399 6.98 1.96 44.68
CA LYS A 399 7.05 0.59 45.23
C LYS A 399 6.28 0.49 46.55
N GLN A 400 6.44 1.46 47.45
CA GLN A 400 5.69 1.52 48.70
C GLN A 400 4.19 1.64 48.44
N LYS A 401 3.77 2.55 47.55
CA LYS A 401 2.36 2.65 47.13
C LYS A 401 1.83 1.38 46.49
N LEU A 402 2.65 0.66 45.74
CA LEU A 402 2.23 -0.63 45.18
C LEU A 402 1.97 -1.66 46.29
N GLU A 403 2.81 -1.71 47.33
CA GLU A 403 2.58 -2.59 48.48
C GLU A 403 1.32 -2.18 49.27
N GLU A 404 1.05 -0.88 49.45
CA GLU A 404 -0.16 -0.38 50.13
C GLU A 404 -1.46 -0.71 49.38
N VAL A 405 -1.37 -0.91 48.07
CA VAL A 405 -2.53 -1.05 47.18
C VAL A 405 -2.78 -2.50 46.77
N ARG A 406 -1.82 -3.39 47.07
CA ARG A 406 -2.01 -4.84 46.93
C ARG A 406 -3.13 -5.30 47.84
N TYR A 407 -3.90 -6.28 47.35
CA TYR A 407 -4.99 -6.86 48.13
C TYR A 407 -4.43 -7.68 49.29
N GLU A 408 -4.86 -7.37 50.50
CA GLU A 408 -4.66 -8.23 51.67
C GLU A 408 -5.69 -9.37 51.65
N GLU A 409 -5.39 -10.50 52.29
CA GLU A 409 -6.29 -11.68 52.28
C GLU A 409 -7.71 -11.37 52.76
N GLU A 410 -7.86 -10.37 53.64
CA GLU A 410 -9.12 -9.93 54.25
C GLU A 410 -9.88 -8.89 53.41
N ASP A 411 -9.28 -8.34 52.35
CA ASP A 411 -9.86 -7.26 51.56
C ASP A 411 -11.12 -7.71 50.81
N ILE A 412 -12.21 -6.95 50.94
CA ILE A 412 -13.48 -7.28 50.28
C ILE A 412 -13.45 -6.82 48.80
N ILE A 413 -13.29 -7.77 47.88
CA ILE A 413 -13.16 -7.48 46.42
C ILE A 413 -14.52 -7.44 45.72
N ILE A 414 -15.47 -8.27 46.15
CA ILE A 414 -16.80 -8.41 45.54
C ILE A 414 -17.85 -8.56 46.63
N THR A 415 -18.95 -7.82 46.53
CA THR A 415 -20.14 -8.06 47.38
C THR A 415 -21.30 -8.49 46.51
N ILE A 416 -21.88 -9.66 46.80
CA ILE A 416 -23.05 -10.18 46.07
C ILE A 416 -24.22 -10.29 47.02
N LYS A 417 -25.24 -9.45 46.79
CA LYS A 417 -26.49 -9.46 47.57
C LYS A 417 -26.24 -9.45 49.08
N GLY A 418 -25.36 -8.55 49.52
CA GLY A 418 -25.02 -8.35 50.93
C GLY A 418 -23.97 -9.32 51.49
N ARG A 419 -23.41 -10.21 50.66
CA ARG A 419 -22.37 -11.15 51.09
C ARG A 419 -21.01 -10.70 50.53
N PRO A 420 -20.10 -10.20 51.38
CA PRO A 420 -18.76 -9.83 50.95
C PRO A 420 -17.92 -11.09 50.70
N LEU A 421 -17.07 -11.02 49.68
CA LEU A 421 -16.03 -12.00 49.37
C LEU A 421 -14.68 -11.33 49.54
N THR A 422 -13.86 -11.91 50.41
CA THR A 422 -12.49 -11.46 50.63
C THR A 422 -11.59 -11.91 49.48
N TYR A 423 -10.45 -11.24 49.34
CA TYR A 423 -9.44 -11.57 48.34
C TYR A 423 -8.94 -13.00 48.50
N GLY A 424 -8.64 -13.45 49.73
CA GLY A 424 -8.19 -14.83 49.98
C GLY A 424 -9.22 -15.87 49.51
N THR A 425 -10.52 -15.58 49.66
CA THR A 425 -11.57 -16.48 49.15
C THR A 425 -11.64 -16.44 47.62
N VAL A 426 -11.46 -15.26 47.01
CA VAL A 426 -11.42 -15.11 45.55
C VAL A 426 -10.21 -15.81 44.96
N GLN A 427 -9.03 -15.73 45.60
CA GLN A 427 -7.82 -16.44 45.19
C GLN A 427 -8.03 -17.96 45.20
N GLN A 428 -8.65 -18.50 46.24
CA GLN A 428 -9.02 -19.93 46.26
C GLN A 428 -9.99 -20.31 45.13
N ILE A 429 -10.91 -19.41 44.77
CA ILE A 429 -11.82 -19.62 43.62
C ILE A 429 -11.04 -19.53 42.30
N LEU A 430 -10.09 -18.61 42.16
CA LEU A 430 -9.26 -18.53 40.97
C LEU A 430 -8.37 -19.76 40.85
N ASP A 431 -7.72 -20.21 41.92
CA ASP A 431 -6.99 -21.48 41.99
C ASP A 431 -7.84 -22.67 41.48
N LEU A 432 -9.10 -22.75 41.92
CA LEU A 432 -10.04 -23.76 41.41
C LEU A 432 -10.18 -23.66 39.87
N ILE A 433 -10.34 -22.45 39.34
CA ILE A 433 -10.47 -22.22 37.90
C ILE A 433 -9.15 -22.50 37.17
N HIS A 434 -7.98 -22.25 37.78
CA HIS A 434 -6.68 -22.60 37.22
C HIS A 434 -6.59 -24.09 36.94
N TYR A 435 -6.94 -24.91 37.93
CA TYR A 435 -6.77 -26.36 37.87
C TYR A 435 -7.92 -27.08 37.14
N TYR A 436 -9.14 -26.55 37.17
CA TYR A 436 -10.34 -27.27 36.74
C TYR A 436 -11.28 -26.47 35.84
N GLY A 437 -10.98 -25.19 35.59
CA GLY A 437 -11.87 -24.26 34.92
C GLY A 437 -12.18 -24.60 33.46
N THR A 438 -11.21 -25.17 32.74
CA THR A 438 -11.35 -25.58 31.34
C THR A 438 -11.91 -26.99 31.18
N ASP A 439 -11.73 -27.82 32.21
CA ASP A 439 -12.04 -29.25 32.17
C ASP A 439 -13.52 -29.50 32.48
N TYR A 440 -14.15 -28.61 33.25
CA TYR A 440 -15.53 -28.77 33.69
C TYR A 440 -16.44 -27.57 33.37
N PRO A 441 -17.70 -27.84 32.99
CA PRO A 441 -18.77 -26.84 32.90
C PRO A 441 -18.92 -25.98 34.14
N ALA A 442 -19.18 -24.69 33.94
CA ALA A 442 -19.44 -23.71 34.99
C ALA A 442 -20.47 -24.18 36.05
N HIS A 443 -21.52 -24.91 35.63
CA HIS A 443 -22.50 -25.47 36.56
C HIS A 443 -21.90 -26.51 37.53
N THR A 444 -20.90 -27.29 37.07
CA THR A 444 -20.19 -28.30 37.90
C THR A 444 -19.30 -27.59 38.92
N LEU A 445 -18.59 -26.54 38.50
CA LEU A 445 -17.74 -25.71 39.36
C LEU A 445 -18.58 -24.98 40.43
N VAL A 446 -19.75 -24.47 40.06
CA VAL A 446 -20.72 -23.87 41.00
C VAL A 446 -21.23 -24.89 42.02
N GLN A 447 -21.56 -26.11 41.60
CA GLN A 447 -22.04 -27.17 42.50
C GLN A 447 -20.95 -27.63 43.48
N MET A 448 -19.70 -27.65 43.03
CA MET A 448 -18.54 -27.95 43.87
C MET A 448 -18.30 -26.87 44.92
N LEU A 449 -18.29 -25.58 44.54
CA LEU A 449 -18.18 -24.46 45.48
C LEU A 449 -19.34 -24.44 46.49
N ALA A 450 -20.56 -24.80 46.05
CA ALA A 450 -21.74 -24.91 46.91
C ALA A 450 -21.72 -26.14 47.84
N GLY A 451 -20.77 -27.07 47.69
CA GLY A 451 -20.67 -28.27 48.52
C GLY A 451 -21.78 -29.31 48.28
N LYS A 452 -22.42 -29.32 47.11
CA LYS A 452 -23.47 -30.30 46.81
C LYS A 452 -22.88 -31.64 46.38
N ALA A 453 -22.97 -32.66 47.22
CA ALA A 453 -22.48 -34.00 46.92
C ALA A 453 -23.40 -34.75 45.93
N THR A 454 -23.34 -34.39 44.65
CA THR A 454 -24.03 -35.11 43.56
C THR A 454 -23.24 -36.35 43.14
N ASN A 455 -23.90 -37.37 42.58
CA ASN A 455 -23.22 -38.57 42.08
C ASN A 455 -22.13 -38.23 41.06
N LYS A 456 -22.33 -37.21 40.22
CA LYS A 456 -21.35 -36.73 39.25
C LYS A 456 -20.07 -36.20 39.92
N LEU A 457 -20.19 -35.41 40.99
CA LEU A 457 -19.02 -34.89 41.73
C LEU A 457 -18.30 -35.98 42.53
N ARG A 458 -19.03 -37.02 42.97
CA ARG A 458 -18.45 -38.21 43.63
C ARG A 458 -17.63 -39.06 42.65
N THR A 459 -18.19 -39.36 41.48
CA THR A 459 -17.50 -40.15 40.44
C THR A 459 -16.24 -39.45 39.90
N LEU A 460 -16.22 -38.11 39.92
CA LEU A 460 -15.08 -37.30 39.48
C LEU A 460 -14.10 -36.98 40.62
N HIS A 461 -14.30 -37.51 41.84
CA HIS A 461 -13.51 -37.20 43.05
C HIS A 461 -13.39 -35.71 43.41
N LEU A 462 -14.22 -34.84 42.81
CA LEU A 462 -14.18 -33.39 43.04
C LEU A 462 -14.63 -32.99 44.45
N HIS A 463 -15.43 -33.84 45.11
CA HIS A 463 -15.85 -33.69 46.51
C HIS A 463 -14.72 -33.87 47.54
N GLU A 464 -13.58 -34.44 47.15
CA GLU A 464 -12.40 -34.64 48.01
C GLU A 464 -11.43 -33.45 47.93
N THR A 465 -11.69 -32.48 47.06
CA THR A 465 -10.82 -31.33 46.85
C THR A 465 -10.99 -30.26 47.94
N ARG A 466 -9.92 -29.49 48.18
CA ARG A 466 -9.91 -28.39 49.17
C ARG A 466 -10.94 -27.28 48.91
N TRP A 467 -11.45 -27.17 47.68
CA TRP A 467 -12.40 -26.14 47.26
C TRP A 467 -13.87 -26.58 47.38
N PHE A 468 -14.11 -27.86 47.68
CA PHE A 468 -15.47 -28.37 47.84
C PHE A 468 -16.14 -27.73 49.07
N GLY A 469 -17.30 -27.11 48.86
CA GLY A 469 -18.04 -26.45 49.92
C GLY A 469 -17.45 -25.12 50.39
N LEU A 470 -16.48 -24.54 49.66
CA LEU A 470 -15.87 -23.24 49.97
C LEU A 470 -16.92 -22.13 50.14
N LEU A 471 -18.02 -22.19 49.39
CA LEU A 471 -19.17 -21.29 49.49
C LEU A 471 -20.45 -22.05 49.86
N SER A 472 -20.35 -23.06 50.73
CA SER A 472 -21.49 -23.91 51.15
C SER A 472 -22.69 -23.12 51.71
N GLU A 473 -22.43 -21.98 52.33
CA GLU A 473 -23.48 -21.09 52.85
C GLU A 473 -24.19 -20.28 51.75
N TRP A 474 -23.65 -20.24 50.53
CA TRP A 474 -24.15 -19.44 49.41
C TRP A 474 -25.14 -20.19 48.52
N PRO A 475 -26.28 -19.56 48.15
CA PRO A 475 -27.14 -20.09 47.10
C PRO A 475 -26.40 -20.18 45.77
N GLU A 476 -26.57 -21.28 45.01
CA GLU A 476 -25.93 -21.47 43.71
C GLU A 476 -26.15 -20.31 42.73
N LYS A 477 -27.34 -19.69 42.76
CA LYS A 477 -27.67 -18.51 41.95
C LYS A 477 -26.75 -17.32 42.26
N HIS A 478 -26.23 -17.21 43.49
CA HIS A 478 -25.29 -16.16 43.87
C HIS A 478 -23.86 -16.51 43.47
N ILE A 479 -23.48 -17.78 43.52
CA ILE A 479 -22.18 -18.27 43.02
C ILE A 479 -22.11 -18.14 41.48
N GLN A 480 -23.20 -18.41 40.76
CA GLN A 480 -23.26 -18.13 39.32
C GLN A 480 -23.08 -16.63 39.02
N LYS A 481 -23.72 -15.76 39.82
CA LYS A 481 -23.52 -14.30 39.72
C LYS A 481 -22.09 -13.89 40.05
N LEU A 482 -21.40 -14.62 40.93
CA LEU A 482 -19.99 -14.39 41.23
C LEU A 482 -19.13 -14.60 40.01
N PHE A 483 -19.28 -15.73 39.31
CA PHE A 483 -18.52 -15.98 38.08
C PHE A 483 -18.81 -14.93 37.02
N SER A 484 -20.08 -14.53 36.85
CA SER A 484 -20.42 -13.42 35.94
C SER A 484 -19.83 -12.07 36.36
N GLN A 485 -19.66 -11.80 37.66
CA GLN A 485 -19.04 -10.57 38.15
C GLN A 485 -17.52 -10.61 38.02
N LEU A 486 -16.89 -11.74 38.28
CA LEU A 486 -15.46 -11.96 38.06
C LEU A 486 -15.11 -11.85 36.57
N GLU A 487 -15.95 -12.40 35.68
CA GLU A 487 -15.84 -12.24 34.23
C GLU A 487 -15.96 -10.76 33.83
N LYS A 488 -17.00 -10.05 34.31
CA LYS A 488 -17.19 -8.62 34.00
C LYS A 488 -16.07 -7.72 34.52
N LYS A 489 -15.47 -8.07 35.66
CA LYS A 489 -14.32 -7.37 36.24
C LYS A 489 -12.99 -7.82 35.62
N GLY A 490 -13.00 -8.71 34.63
CA GLY A 490 -11.81 -9.14 33.90
C GLY A 490 -10.92 -10.14 34.64
N TRP A 491 -11.39 -10.76 35.72
CA TRP A 491 -10.64 -11.81 36.45
C TRP A 491 -10.74 -13.18 35.78
N LEU A 492 -11.83 -13.43 35.05
CA LEU A 492 -12.10 -14.69 34.36
C LEU A 492 -12.40 -14.44 32.88
N MET A 493 -11.97 -15.35 32.02
CA MET A 493 -12.34 -15.41 30.61
C MET A 493 -13.26 -16.61 30.38
N LYS A 494 -14.40 -16.37 29.71
CA LYS A 494 -15.35 -17.43 29.41
C LYS A 494 -14.83 -18.31 28.26
N GLN A 495 -14.80 -19.61 28.50
CA GLN A 495 -14.39 -20.61 27.52
C GLN A 495 -15.60 -21.40 27.01
N GLN A 496 -15.42 -22.19 25.94
CA GLN A 496 -16.50 -23.04 25.40
C GLN A 496 -17.06 -24.02 26.44
N LYS A 497 -16.20 -24.54 27.32
CA LYS A 497 -16.57 -25.54 28.33
C LYS A 497 -16.61 -25.00 29.75
N GLY A 498 -16.18 -23.78 30.05
CA GLY A 498 -16.04 -23.30 31.43
C GLY A 498 -15.41 -21.91 31.50
N TYR A 499 -14.40 -21.74 32.36
CA TYR A 499 -13.68 -20.48 32.54
C TYR A 499 -12.17 -20.71 32.56
N SER A 500 -11.40 -19.73 32.13
CA SER A 500 -9.96 -19.66 32.38
C SER A 500 -9.65 -18.38 33.15
N ILE A 501 -8.49 -18.35 33.79
CA ILE A 501 -7.94 -17.15 34.42
C ILE A 501 -7.51 -16.19 33.31
N SER A 502 -7.63 -14.88 33.55
CA SER A 502 -7.09 -13.84 32.66
C SER A 502 -5.64 -13.50 33.02
N ASP A 503 -4.90 -12.91 32.08
CA ASP A 503 -3.55 -12.38 32.34
C ASP A 503 -3.53 -11.40 33.53
N PHE A 504 -4.64 -10.67 33.77
CA PHE A 504 -4.79 -9.81 34.93
C PHE A 504 -4.88 -10.60 36.24
N ALA A 505 -5.64 -11.69 36.28
CA ALA A 505 -5.78 -12.50 37.48
C ALA A 505 -4.52 -13.33 37.77
N GLU A 506 -3.77 -13.78 36.75
CA GLU A 506 -2.46 -14.44 36.95
C GLU A 506 -1.38 -13.51 37.52
N GLU A 507 -1.42 -12.21 37.20
CA GLU A 507 -0.47 -11.23 37.74
C GLU A 507 -0.79 -10.79 39.17
N VAL A 508 -2.04 -10.97 39.60
CA VAL A 508 -2.54 -10.55 40.92
C VAL A 508 -2.51 -11.71 41.93
N MET A 509 -2.75 -12.94 41.47
CA MET A 509 -2.58 -14.19 42.24
C MET A 509 -1.14 -14.44 42.68
#